data_AF-A0A0B5EFG8-F1
#
_entry.id   AF-A0A0B5EFG8-F1
#
_cell.length_a   1.000
_cell.length_b   1.000
_cell.length_c   1.000
_cell.angle_alpha   90.00
_cell.angle_beta   90.00
_cell.angle_gamma   90.00
#
_symmetry.space_group_name_H-M   'P 1'
#
loop_
_entity.id
_entity.type
_entity.pdbx_description
1 polymer ?
#
loop_
_entity_poly.entity_id
_entity_poly.type
_entity_poly.pdbx_seq_one_letter_code
_entity_poly.pdbx_strand_id
1 'polypeptide(L)'
;MLTFSWFYSLMLLFMTLMIFVKFNKHILLILMSLEFFVVMMFYVWFMYFSMMDVNQFMSLYYLIFSVNESVLGLTIMIIIMRSEGSDYLSSLSVLKW
;
A
#
# COMPACT_ATOMS: atom_id res chain seq x y z
N MET A 1 16.53 -2.62 -21.97
CA MET A 1 15.11 -2.34 -21.73
C MET A 1 14.67 -2.80 -20.35
N LEU A 2 14.94 -4.05 -19.97
CA LEU A 2 14.58 -4.56 -18.65
C LEU A 2 15.28 -3.81 -17.50
N THR A 3 16.59 -3.57 -17.57
CA THR A 3 17.29 -2.77 -16.54
C THR A 3 16.66 -1.39 -16.32
N PHE A 4 16.16 -0.74 -17.38
CA PHE A 4 15.47 0.54 -17.28
C PHE A 4 14.12 0.43 -16.54
N SER A 5 13.33 -0.62 -16.80
CA SER A 5 12.07 -0.83 -16.07
C SER A 5 12.28 -1.13 -14.59
N TRP A 6 13.36 -1.83 -14.24
CA TRP A 6 13.75 -2.07 -12.84
C TRP A 6 14.16 -0.77 -12.12
N PHE A 7 14.93 0.09 -12.78
CA PHE A 7 15.27 1.42 -12.24
C PHE A 7 14.01 2.28 -12.05
N TYR A 8 13.09 2.25 -13.02
CA TYR A 8 11.82 2.98 -12.93
C TYR A 8 10.95 2.48 -11.78
N SER A 9 10.82 1.16 -11.61
CA SER A 9 10.05 0.59 -10.49
C SER A 9 10.65 0.94 -9.13
N LEU A 10 11.98 0.95 -8.99
CA LEU A 10 12.66 1.35 -7.75
C LEU A 10 12.40 2.83 -7.43
N MET A 11 12.46 3.71 -8.43
CA MET A 11 12.15 5.12 -8.26
C MET A 11 10.70 5.33 -7.81
N LEU A 12 9.75 4.65 -8.44
CA LEU A 12 8.34 4.72 -8.04
C LEU A 12 8.15 4.27 -6.60
N LEU A 13 8.74 3.14 -6.21
CA LEU A 13 8.65 2.58 -4.87
C LEU A 13 9.19 3.56 -3.82
N PHE A 14 10.33 4.20 -4.10
CA PHE A 14 10.87 5.23 -3.23
C PHE A 14 9.96 6.46 -3.10
N MET A 15 9.36 6.92 -4.20
CA MET A 15 8.39 8.00 -4.18
C MET A 15 7.14 7.65 -3.38
N THR A 16 6.63 6.41 -3.49
CA THR A 16 5.48 5.94 -2.71
C THR A 16 5.76 5.99 -1.20
N LEU A 17 6.95 5.55 -0.79
CA LEU A 17 7.38 5.57 0.61
C LEU A 17 7.53 7.01 1.12
N MET A 18 8.05 7.92 0.31
CA MET A 18 8.11 9.34 0.67
C MET A 18 6.72 9.96 0.86
N ILE A 19 5.77 9.62 0.00
CA ILE A 19 4.37 10.07 0.10
C ILE A 19 3.77 9.53 1.40
N PHE A 20 3.96 8.25 1.70
CA PHE A 20 3.48 7.62 2.93
C PHE A 20 3.98 8.39 4.17
N VAL A 21 5.28 8.66 4.26
CA VAL A 21 5.89 9.39 5.40
C VAL A 21 5.38 10.83 5.52
N LYS A 22 4.99 11.48 4.41
CA LYS A 22 4.58 12.89 4.42
C LYS A 22 3.11 13.08 4.80
N PHE A 23 2.25 12.11 4.50
CA PHE A 23 0.80 12.22 4.68
C PHE A 23 0.25 11.55 5.96
N ASN A 24 0.95 11.71 7.09
CA ASN A 24 0.61 11.05 8.37
C ASN A 24 -0.58 11.65 9.13
N LYS A 25 -1.36 12.59 8.58
CA LYS A 25 -2.41 13.31 9.34
C LYS A 25 -3.80 12.73 9.16
N HIS A 26 -4.16 12.36 7.94
CA HIS A 26 -5.47 11.81 7.60
C HIS A 26 -5.33 10.34 7.29
N ILE A 27 -6.08 9.50 8.00
CA ILE A 27 -6.02 8.04 7.88
C ILE A 27 -6.31 7.60 6.44
N LEU A 28 -7.24 8.27 5.76
CA LEU A 28 -7.58 7.99 4.37
C LEU A 28 -6.37 8.13 3.43
N LEU A 29 -5.56 9.18 3.60
CA LEU A 29 -4.37 9.40 2.77
C LEU A 29 -3.28 8.33 3.02
N ILE A 30 -3.21 7.83 4.25
CA ILE A 30 -2.31 6.72 4.62
C ILE A 30 -2.76 5.43 3.93
N LEU A 31 -4.06 5.12 3.93
CA LEU A 31 -4.59 3.97 3.22
C LEU A 31 -4.37 4.04 1.71
N MET A 32 -4.66 5.18 1.09
CA MET A 32 -4.45 5.37 -0.36
C MET A 32 -2.98 5.20 -0.76
N SER A 33 -2.04 5.66 0.07
CA SER A 33 -0.61 5.46 -0.19
C SER A 33 -0.16 4.01 0.01
N LEU A 34 -0.80 3.27 0.92
CA LEU A 34 -0.58 1.83 1.12
C LEU A 34 -1.10 1.00 -0.05
N GLU A 35 -2.29 1.28 -0.57
CA GLU A 35 -2.82 0.61 -1.76
C GLU A 35 -1.91 0.83 -2.98
N PHE A 36 -1.39 2.05 -3.14
CA PHE A 36 -0.43 2.36 -4.21
C PHE A 36 0.88 1.59 -4.05
N PHE A 37 1.38 1.42 -2.81
CA PHE A 37 2.56 0.61 -2.52
C PHE A 37 2.36 -0.86 -2.92
N VAL A 38 1.21 -1.45 -2.59
CA VAL A 38 0.86 -2.83 -2.95
C VAL A 38 0.90 -3.06 -4.46
N VAL A 39 0.35 -2.12 -5.25
CA VAL A 39 0.36 -2.20 -6.72
C VAL A 39 1.78 -2.10 -7.28
N MET A 40 2.62 -1.24 -6.73
CA MET A 40 4.02 -1.12 -7.16
C MET A 40 4.81 -2.40 -6.86
N MET A 41 4.58 -3.02 -5.71
CA MET A 41 5.17 -4.31 -5.38
C MET A 41 4.69 -5.44 -6.30
N PHE A 42 3.40 -5.43 -6.67
CA PHE A 42 2.88 -6.36 -7.68
C PHE A 42 3.61 -6.20 -9.03
N TYR A 43 3.83 -4.97 -9.48
CA TYR A 43 4.55 -4.72 -10.74
C TYR A 43 5.98 -5.28 -10.70
N VAL A 44 6.70 -5.10 -9.58
CA VAL A 44 8.06 -5.68 -9.40
C VAL A 44 8.01 -7.20 -9.45
N TRP A 45 7.06 -7.83 -8.76
CA TRP A 45 6.90 -9.28 -8.75
C TRP A 45 6.54 -9.83 -10.14
N PHE A 46 5.65 -9.17 -10.86
CA PHE A 46 5.27 -9.52 -12.22
C PHE A 46 6.49 -9.48 -13.16
N MET A 47 7.28 -8.41 -13.08
CA MET A 47 8.50 -8.28 -13.86
C MET A 47 9.51 -9.38 -13.49
N TYR A 48 9.68 -9.69 -12.20
CA TYR A 48 10.58 -10.75 -11.75
C TYR A 48 10.19 -12.13 -12.28
N PHE A 49 8.92 -12.53 -12.16
CA PHE A 49 8.45 -13.83 -12.68
C PHE A 49 8.54 -13.90 -14.21
N SER A 50 8.33 -12.78 -14.91
CA SER A 50 8.54 -12.72 -16.35
C SER A 50 10.00 -12.93 -16.77
N MET A 51 10.99 -12.55 -15.94
CA MET A 51 12.41 -12.83 -16.22
C MET A 51 12.75 -14.30 -16.06
N MET A 52 12.08 -14.97 -15.13
CA MET A 52 12.31 -16.38 -14.84
C MET A 52 11.50 -17.31 -15.75
N ASP A 53 10.71 -16.75 -16.69
CA ASP A 53 9.75 -17.47 -17.53
C ASP A 53 8.81 -18.39 -16.72
N VAL A 54 8.51 -18.00 -15.47
CA VAL A 54 7.60 -18.73 -14.58
C VAL A 54 6.17 -18.27 -14.82
N ASN A 55 5.22 -19.18 -14.66
CA ASN A 55 3.79 -18.85 -14.77
C ASN A 55 3.41 -17.70 -13.82
N GLN A 56 2.68 -16.73 -14.36
CA GLN A 56 2.24 -15.53 -13.65
C GLN A 56 1.22 -15.80 -12.53
N PHE A 57 0.76 -17.04 -12.35
CA PHE A 57 -0.16 -17.43 -11.27
C PHE A 57 0.33 -17.03 -9.88
N MET A 58 1.64 -17.05 -9.60
CA MET A 58 2.17 -16.60 -8.32
C MET A 58 1.93 -15.10 -8.07
N SER A 59 1.94 -14.28 -9.12
CA SER A 59 1.63 -12.85 -9.00
C SER A 59 0.13 -12.61 -8.71
N LEU A 60 -0.75 -13.48 -9.20
CA LEU A 60 -2.18 -13.43 -8.89
C LEU A 60 -2.47 -13.81 -7.44
N TYR A 61 -1.79 -14.82 -6.89
CA TYR A 61 -1.90 -15.14 -5.46
C TYR A 61 -1.49 -13.95 -4.59
N TYR A 62 -0.41 -13.24 -4.94
CA TYR A 62 0.00 -12.03 -4.22
C TYR A 62 -1.11 -10.97 -4.18
N LEU A 63 -1.78 -10.71 -5.31
CA LEU A 63 -2.89 -9.74 -5.35
C LEU A 63 -4.08 -10.15 -4.48
N ILE A 64 -4.43 -11.44 -4.44
CA ILE A 64 -5.54 -11.91 -3.62
C ILE A 64 -5.25 -11.68 -2.13
N PHE A 65 -4.03 -12.00 -1.68
CA PHE A 65 -3.63 -11.75 -0.29
C PHE A 65 -3.64 -10.26 0.06
N SER A 66 -3.08 -9.42 -0.82
CA SER A 66 -2.95 -8.00 -0.52
C SER A 66 -4.28 -7.24 -0.50
N VAL A 67 -5.24 -7.61 -1.36
CA VAL A 67 -6.58 -7.00 -1.36
C VAL A 67 -7.30 -7.30 -0.03
N ASN A 68 -7.13 -8.50 0.54
CA ASN A 68 -7.76 -8.86 1.81
C ASN A 68 -7.21 -8.03 2.99
N GLU A 69 -5.92 -7.69 2.98
CA GLU A 69 -5.32 -6.78 3.98
C GLU A 69 -5.86 -5.35 3.84
N SER A 70 -6.02 -4.85 2.62
CA SER A 70 -6.61 -3.53 2.37
C SER A 70 -8.06 -3.44 2.85
N VAL A 71 -8.86 -4.50 2.69
CA VAL A 71 -10.24 -4.57 3.22
C VAL A 71 -10.25 -4.46 4.74
N LEU A 72 -9.35 -5.15 5.43
CA LEU A 72 -9.18 -5.01 6.88
C LEU A 72 -8.80 -3.57 7.25
N GLY A 73 -7.87 -2.95 6.53
CA GLY A 73 -7.51 -1.54 6.72
C GLY A 73 -8.70 -0.58 6.61
N LEU A 74 -9.56 -0.76 5.60
CA LEU A 74 -10.76 0.05 5.39
C LEU A 74 -11.78 -0.16 6.53
N THR A 75 -11.97 -1.40 7.00
CA THR A 75 -12.88 -1.64 8.13
C THR A 75 -12.44 -0.92 9.41
N ILE A 76 -11.12 -0.86 9.67
CA ILE A 76 -10.56 -0.12 10.81
C ILE A 76 -10.80 1.38 10.65
N MET A 77 -10.61 1.91 9.43
CA MET A 77 -10.90 3.32 9.15
C MET A 77 -12.36 3.67 9.46
N ILE A 78 -13.31 2.83 9.03
CA ILE A 78 -14.74 3.06 9.31
C ILE A 78 -15.04 3.08 10.82
N ILE A 79 -14.38 2.22 11.59
CA ILE A 79 -14.55 2.19 13.05
C ILE A 79 -14.04 3.49 13.69
N ILE A 80 -12.89 4.01 13.26
CA ILE A 80 -12.33 5.27 13.76
C ILE A 80 -13.23 6.46 13.42
N MET A 81 -13.77 6.51 12.19
CA MET A 81 -14.72 7.56 11.82
C MET A 81 -15.98 7.55 12.69
N ARG A 82 -16.46 6.36 13.06
CA ARG A 82 -17.64 6.21 13.91
C ARG A 82 -17.39 6.58 15.37
N SER A 83 -16.16 6.47 15.87
CA SER A 83 -15.84 6.77 17.28
C SER A 83 -15.47 8.24 17.51
N GLU A 84 -14.66 8.83 16.64
CA GLU A 84 -14.07 10.17 16.85
C GLU A 84 -14.70 11.26 15.98
N GLY A 85 -15.65 10.89 15.10
CA GLY A 85 -16.35 11.81 14.19
C GLY A 85 -15.44 12.57 13.21
N SER A 86 -14.13 12.30 13.21
CA SER A 86 -13.14 12.99 12.39
C SER A 86 -11.99 12.07 11.97
N ASP A 87 -11.50 12.29 10.75
CA ASP A 87 -10.49 11.49 10.05
C ASP A 87 -9.05 11.67 10.59
N TYR A 88 -8.88 12.41 11.68
CA TYR A 88 -7.57 12.80 12.18
C TYR A 88 -6.99 11.77 13.14
N LEU A 89 -5.75 11.36 12.91
CA LEU A 89 -4.98 10.52 13.85
C LEU A 89 -4.77 11.20 15.22
N SER A 90 -4.92 12.51 15.32
CA SER A 90 -4.72 13.26 16.57
C SER A 90 -5.81 13.07 17.61
N SER A 91 -7.00 12.61 17.22
CA SER A 91 -8.13 12.39 18.13
C SER A 91 -8.01 11.07 18.91
N LEU A 92 -7.25 10.09 18.38
CA LEU A 92 -6.80 8.85 19.06
C LEU A 92 -5.90 9.07 20.31
N SER A 93 -5.86 10.30 20.83
CA SER A 93 -5.26 10.66 22.12
C SER A 93 -5.74 9.82 23.32
N VAL A 94 -6.83 9.05 23.18
CA VAL A 94 -7.27 8.06 24.17
C VAL A 94 -6.21 6.96 24.42
N LEU A 95 -5.37 6.65 23.42
CA LEU A 95 -4.25 5.69 23.53
C LEU A 95 -2.94 6.30 24.04
N LYS A 96 -2.93 7.58 24.48
CA LYS A 96 -1.75 8.22 25.08
C LYS A 96 -1.58 7.95 26.59
N TRP A 97 -2.19 6.90 27.13
CA TRP A 97 -1.99 6.47 28.52
C TRP A 97 -1.48 5.04 28.58
#